data_AF-A0A060ZNP0-F1
#
_entry.id   AF-A0A060ZNP0-F1
#
_cell.length_a   1.000
_cell.length_b   1.000
_cell.length_c   1.000
_cell.angle_alpha   90.00
_cell.angle_beta   90.00
_cell.angle_gamma   90.00
#
_symmetry.space_group_name_H-M   'P 1'
#
loop_
_entity.id
_entity.type
_entity.pdbx_description
1 polymer ?
#
loop_
_entity_poly.entity_id
_entity_poly.type
_entity_poly.pdbx_seq_one_letter_code
_entity_poly.pdbx_strand_id
1 'polypeptide(L)' 'MTTTQLRGPLGPAAANEWRAALEHAAGCLACRAPGARCETGERLLSAYESAARQARSEEGQ' A
#
# COMPACT_ATOMS: atom_id res chain seq x y z
N MET A 1 -4.57 -24.36 9.39
CA MET A 1 -5.01 -22.96 9.56
C MET A 1 -4.70 -22.22 8.26
N THR A 2 -5.51 -22.42 7.23
CA THR A 2 -5.30 -21.73 5.94
C THR A 2 -6.18 -20.52 5.95
N THR A 3 -5.62 -19.40 6.40
CA THR A 3 -6.29 -18.11 6.33
C THR A 3 -6.67 -17.88 4.88
N THR A 4 -7.97 -17.80 4.63
CA THR A 4 -8.52 -17.39 3.34
C THR A 4 -7.89 -16.04 3.02
N GLN A 5 -6.92 -16.05 2.10
CA GLN A 5 -6.29 -14.84 1.58
C GLN A 5 -7.42 -14.09 0.87
N LEU A 6 -7.86 -12.99 1.47
CA LEU A 6 -8.87 -12.12 0.92
C LEU A 6 -8.43 -11.75 -0.50
N ARG A 7 -9.20 -12.23 -1.47
CA ARG A 7 -8.92 -12.19 -2.91
C ARG A 7 -9.11 -10.79 -3.46
N GLY A 8 -8.20 -9.89 -3.11
CA GLY A 8 -7.91 -8.68 -3.86
C GLY A 8 -6.76 -8.93 -4.85
N PRO A 9 -6.63 -8.15 -5.94
CA PRO A 9 -5.53 -8.24 -6.90
C PRO A 9 -4.10 -7.98 -6.34
N LEU A 10 -3.97 -7.86 -5.03
CA LEU A 10 -2.80 -7.35 -4.34
C LEU A 10 -2.53 -8.34 -3.20
N GLY A 11 -1.34 -8.96 -3.17
CA GLY A 11 -0.96 -9.90 -2.12
C GLY A 11 -1.02 -9.30 -0.71
N PRO A 12 -0.90 -10.13 0.35
CA PRO A 12 -1.05 -9.69 1.75
C PRO A 12 -0.08 -8.57 2.15
N ALA A 13 1.16 -8.59 1.61
CA ALA A 13 2.13 -7.52 1.82
C ALA A 13 1.62 -6.19 1.24
N ALA A 14 1.16 -6.18 -0.02
CA ALA A 14 0.62 -4.98 -0.65
C ALA A 14 -0.62 -4.45 0.09
N ALA A 15 -1.50 -5.34 0.59
CA ALA A 15 -2.64 -4.93 1.41
C ALA A 15 -2.22 -4.25 2.72
N ASN A 16 -1.15 -4.72 3.36
CA ASN A 16 -0.60 -4.11 4.58
C ASN A 16 -0.01 -2.73 4.30
N GLU A 17 0.83 -2.61 3.25
CA GLU A 17 1.44 -1.33 2.88
C GLU A 17 0.39 -0.29 2.47
N TRP A 18 -0.66 -0.72 1.75
CA TRP A 18 -1.78 0.14 1.40
C TRP A 18 -2.52 0.67 2.63
N ARG A 19 -2.77 -0.19 3.63
CA ARG A 19 -3.39 0.22 4.90
C ARG A 19 -2.53 1.26 5.62
N ALA A 20 -1.22 1.04 5.71
CA ALA A 20 -0.30 1.99 6.34
C ALA A 20 -0.31 3.37 5.64
N ALA A 21 -0.35 3.38 4.30
CA ALA A 21 -0.48 4.62 3.53
C ALA A 21 -1.79 5.37 3.83
N LEU A 22 -2.92 4.65 3.93
CA LEU A 22 -4.21 5.24 4.27
C LEU A 22 -4.26 5.78 5.70
N GLU A 23 -3.73 5.03 6.68
CA GLU A 23 -3.66 5.48 8.07
C GLU A 23 -2.80 6.75 8.20
N HIS A 24 -1.67 6.82 7.48
CA HIS A 24 -0.86 8.02 7.44
C HIS A 24 -1.61 9.20 6.82
N ALA A 25 -2.24 9.00 5.65
CA ALA A 25 -2.99 10.05 4.98
C ALA A 25 -4.17 10.58 5.84
N ALA A 26 -4.81 9.70 6.61
CA ALA A 26 -5.85 10.09 7.56
C ALA A 26 -5.30 10.98 8.69
N GLY A 27 -4.06 10.76 9.15
CA GLY A 27 -3.43 11.52 10.23
C GLY A 27 -2.65 12.78 9.79
N CYS A 28 -2.18 12.83 8.55
CA CYS A 28 -1.22 13.84 8.10
C CYS A 28 -1.90 15.06 7.44
N LEU A 29 -1.74 16.25 8.03
CA LEU A 29 -2.25 17.50 7.45
C LEU A 29 -1.69 17.80 6.07
N ALA A 30 -0.42 17.46 5.82
CA ALA A 30 0.21 17.65 4.50
C ALA A 30 -0.47 16.75 3.45
N CYS A 31 -0.82 15.50 3.78
CA CYS A 31 -1.53 14.62 2.85
C CYS A 31 -2.99 15.05 2.60
N ARG A 32 -3.61 15.77 3.54
CA ARG A 32 -4.97 16.31 3.37
C ARG A 32 -5.00 17.59 2.54
N ALA A 33 -3.89 18.33 2.48
CA ALA A 33 -3.81 19.58 1.74
C ALA A 33 -3.65 19.30 0.23
N PRO A 34 -4.51 19.86 -0.63
CA PRO A 34 -4.39 19.68 -2.07
C PRO A 34 -3.07 20.30 -2.57
N GLY A 35 -2.32 19.54 -3.34
CA GLY A 35 -1.04 19.98 -3.92
C GLY A 35 0.17 19.93 -2.96
N ALA A 36 -0.03 19.57 -1.69
CA ALA A 36 1.07 19.32 -0.78
C ALA A 36 1.64 17.91 -0.99
N ARG A 37 2.97 17.79 -0.96
CA ARG A 37 3.67 16.50 -0.93
C ARG A 37 4.12 16.19 0.49
N CYS A 38 4.04 14.92 0.84
CA CYS A 38 4.55 14.40 2.11
C CYS A 38 5.53 13.27 1.79
N GLU A 39 6.79 13.45 2.17
CA GLU A 39 7.85 12.45 1.95
C GLU A 39 7.47 11.08 2.53
N THR A 40 6.88 11.06 3.74
CA THR A 40 6.43 9.83 4.39
C THR A 40 5.32 9.16 3.59
N GLY A 41 4.33 9.92 3.11
CA GLY A 41 3.29 9.41 2.23
C GLY A 41 3.85 8.85 0.92
N GLU A 42 4.80 9.54 0.29
CA GLU A 42 5.46 9.08 -0.94
C GLU A 42 6.23 7.77 -0.72
N ARG A 43 6.93 7.61 0.42
CA ARG A 43 7.60 6.35 0.77
C ARG A 43 6.61 5.20 0.98
N LEU A 44 5.50 5.46 1.69
CA LEU A 44 4.46 4.44 1.92
C LEU A 44 3.79 3.99 0.62
N LEU A 45 3.52 4.93 -0.30
CA LEU A 45 3.01 4.60 -1.63
C LEU A 45 4.02 3.78 -2.43
N SER A 46 5.29 4.17 -2.42
CA SER A 46 6.35 3.42 -3.13
C SER A 46 6.52 1.99 -2.61
N ALA A 47 6.39 1.78 -1.30
CA ALA A 47 6.40 0.45 -0.68
C ALA A 47 5.20 -0.40 -1.14
N TYR A 48 4.00 0.18 -1.14
CA TYR A 48 2.80 -0.45 -1.69
C TYR A 48 2.98 -0.84 -3.16
N GLU A 49 3.46 0.07 -4.00
CA GLU A 49 3.66 -0.19 -5.43
C GLU A 49 4.67 -1.31 -5.68
N SER A 50 5.74 -1.36 -4.89
CA SER A 50 6.74 -2.44 -4.95
C SER A 50 6.15 -3.79 -4.50
N ALA A 51 5.38 -3.81 -3.42
CA ALA A 51 4.72 -5.03 -2.93
C ALA A 51 3.64 -5.51 -3.91
N ALA A 52 2.89 -4.58 -4.50
CA ALA A 52 1.90 -4.88 -5.53
C ALA A 52 2.56 -5.49 -6.77
N ARG A 53 3.67 -4.91 -7.24
CA ARG A 53 4.43 -5.44 -8.38
C ARG A 53 4.94 -6.85 -8.12
N GLN A 54 5.48 -7.11 -6.93
CA GLN A 54 5.97 -8.45 -6.56
C GLN A 54 4.85 -9.48 -6.59
N ALA A 55 3.70 -9.17 -5.95
CA ALA A 55 2.54 -10.07 -5.99
C ALA A 55 2.13 -10.41 -7.43
N ARG A 56 2.11 -9.40 -8.33
CA ARG A 56 1.82 -9.59 -9.77
C ARG A 56 2.82 -10.44 -10.53
N SER A 57 4.08 -10.45 -10.10
CA SER A 57 5.12 -11.30 -10.69
C SER A 57 5.04 -12.73 -10.14
N GLU A 58 4.67 -12.91 -8.88
CA GLU A 58 4.53 -14.21 -8.21
C GLU A 58 3.27 -14.98 -8.68
N GLU A 59 2.20 -14.28 -9.11
CA GLU A 59 0.99 -14.90 -9.67
C GLU A 59 1.12 -15.32 -11.15
N GLY A 60 2.23 -14.98 -11.80
CA GLY A 60 2.53 -15.32 -13.21
C GLY A 60 3.45 -16.53 -13.40
N GLN A 61 3.77 -17.28 -12.34
CA GLN A 61 4.62 -18.47 -12.34
C GLN A 61 3.81 -19.76 -12.15
#